data_AF-A0A197JPP6-F1
#
_entry.id   AF-A0A197JPP6-F1
#
_cell.length_a   1.000
_cell.length_b   1.000
_cell.length_c   1.000
_cell.angle_alpha   90.00
_cell.angle_beta   90.00
_cell.angle_gamma   90.00
#
_symmetry.space_group_name_H-M   'P 1'
#
loop_
_entity.id
_entity.type
_entity.pdbx_description
1 polymer ?
#
loop_
_entity_poly.entity_id
_entity_poly.type
_entity_poly.pdbx_seq_one_letter_code
_entity_poly.pdbx_strand_id
1 'polypeptide(L)' 'FEKYGRVISVELKHGGFAFVEYEDPRDADDAVSKLNGYELDGNRISVEWSRRSGGPGSGCFLCNGTGHWAREC' A
#
# COMPACT_ATOMS: atom_id res chain seq x y z
N PHE A 1 -2.59 -5.70 -11.51
CA PHE A 1 -2.45 -4.25 -11.31
C PHE A 1 -2.39 -3.52 -12.66
N GLU A 2 -1.65 -4.01 -13.66
CA GLU A 2 -1.64 -3.44 -15.03
C GLU A 2 -3.01 -3.34 -15.74
N LYS A 3 -4.00 -4.13 -15.33
CA LYS A 3 -5.40 -4.03 -15.82
C LYS A 3 -6.12 -2.75 -15.41
N TYR A 4 -5.71 -2.13 -14.30
CA TYR A 4 -6.38 -0.98 -13.72
C TYR A 4 -5.72 0.36 -14.07
N GLY A 5 -4.43 0.33 -14.43
CA GLY A 5 -3.69 1.52 -14.85
C GLY A 5 -2.22 1.23 -15.06
N ARG A 6 -1.51 2.28 -15.50
CA ARG A 6 -0.07 2.19 -15.74
C ARG A 6 0.69 2.28 -14.42
N VAL A 7 1.32 1.16 -14.05
CA VAL A 7 2.16 1.06 -12.86
C VAL A 7 3.53 1.63 -13.16
N ILE A 8 3.98 2.57 -12.34
CA ILE A 8 5.31 3.20 -12.46
C ILE A 8 6.34 2.55 -11.56
N SER A 9 5.92 2.01 -10.41
CA SER A 9 6.82 1.36 -9.47
C SER A 9 6.11 0.27 -8.68
N VAL A 10 6.82 -0.85 -8.44
CA VAL A 10 6.36 -1.94 -7.57
C VAL A 10 7.48 -2.26 -6.60
N GLU A 11 7.23 -2.03 -5.31
CA GLU A 11 8.15 -2.39 -4.24
C GLU A 11 7.55 -3.52 -3.41
N LEU A 12 8.15 -4.71 -3.49
CA LEU A 12 7.78 -5.84 -2.65
C LEU A 12 8.54 -5.76 -1.32
N LYS A 13 7.80 -5.69 -0.23
CA LYS A 13 8.36 -5.66 1.13
C LYS A 13 8.29 -7.06 1.75
N HIS A 14 9.43 -7.51 2.27
CA HIS A 14 9.49 -8.72 3.08
C HIS A 14 8.53 -8.57 4.28
N GLY A 15 7.59 -9.50 4.40
CA GLY A 15 6.47 -9.42 5.34
C GLY A 15 5.08 -9.66 4.73
N GLY A 16 4.99 -9.94 3.43
CA GLY A 16 3.70 -10.20 2.75
C GLY A 16 2.99 -8.93 2.28
N PHE A 17 3.72 -7.82 2.12
CA PHE A 17 3.18 -6.54 1.68
C PHE A 17 3.84 -6.08 0.38
N ALA A 18 3.07 -5.41 -0.47
CA ALA A 18 3.54 -4.82 -1.72
C ALA A 18 3.06 -3.37 -1.80
N PHE A 19 3.95 -2.47 -2.21
CA PHE A 19 3.62 -1.10 -2.56
C PHE A 19 3.60 -0.99 -4.08
N VAL A 20 2.49 -0.49 -4.62
CA VAL A 20 2.31 -0.28 -6.05
C VAL A 20 2.04 1.20 -6.26
N GLU A 21 2.84 1.83 -7.09
CA GLU A 21 2.70 3.22 -7.48
C GLU A 21 2.20 3.30 -8.93
N TYR A 22 1.17 4.11 -9.14
CA TYR A 22 0.56 4.33 -10.45
C TYR A 22 0.92 5.71 -11.00
N GLU A 23 0.97 5.83 -12.32
CA GLU A 23 1.18 7.11 -13.01
C GLU A 23 0.00 8.06 -12.77
N ASP A 24 -1.22 7.54 -12.84
CA ASP A 24 -2.44 8.32 -12.70
C ASP A 24 -3.15 7.97 -11.37
N PRO A 25 -3.43 8.97 -10.50
CA PRO A 25 -4.07 8.72 -9.21
C PRO A 25 -5.52 8.24 -9.36
N ARG A 26 -6.17 8.53 -10.50
CA ARG A 26 -7.54 8.07 -10.79
C ARG A 26 -7.57 6.55 -10.99
N ASP A 27 -6.57 6.02 -11.67
CA ASP A 27 -6.41 4.58 -11.88
C ASP A 27 -6.07 3.88 -10.55
N ALA A 28 -5.26 4.52 -9.71
CA ALA A 28 -4.95 4.04 -8.37
C ALA A 28 -6.21 3.91 -7.50
N ASP A 29 -7.11 4.90 -7.55
CA ASP A 29 -8.36 4.89 -6.81
C ASP A 29 -9.29 3.73 -7.22
N ASP A 30 -9.50 3.54 -8.54
CA ASP A 30 -10.32 2.44 -9.06
C ASP A 30 -9.70 1.08 -8.71
N ALA A 31 -8.36 0.96 -8.78
CA ALA A 31 -7.63 -0.23 -8.37
C ALA A 31 -7.82 -0.51 -6.87
N VAL A 32 -7.67 0.50 -6.00
CA VAL A 32 -7.89 0.38 -4.56
C VAL A 32 -9.33 -0.06 -4.30
N SER A 33 -10.33 0.63 -4.86
CA SER A 33 -11.73 0.30 -4.59
C SER A 33 -12.15 -1.09 -5.07
N LYS A 34 -11.59 -1.59 -6.18
CA LYS A 34 -11.94 -2.90 -6.74
C LYS A 34 -11.12 -4.05 -6.15
N LEU A 35 -9.87 -3.79 -5.77
CA LEU A 35 -8.98 -4.82 -5.21
C LEU A 35 -9.05 -4.89 -3.69
N ASN A 36 -9.50 -3.83 -3.01
CA ASN A 36 -9.68 -3.83 -1.57
C ASN A 36 -10.75 -4.86 -1.16
N GLY A 37 -10.30 -5.94 -0.53
CA GLY A 37 -11.16 -7.04 -0.10
C GLY A 37 -11.44 -8.06 -1.20
N TYR A 38 -10.74 -7.99 -2.33
CA TYR A 38 -10.83 -8.98 -3.39
C TYR A 38 -10.19 -10.31 -2.97
N GLU A 39 -10.77 -11.43 -3.36
CA GLU A 39 -10.18 -12.76 -3.14
C GLU A 39 -9.32 -13.14 -4.34
N LEU A 40 -8.00 -13.09 -4.13
CA LEU A 40 -7.01 -13.52 -5.09
C LEU A 40 -6.48 -14.90 -4.67
N ASP A 41 -6.75 -15.92 -5.48
CA ASP A 41 -6.22 -17.28 -5.25
C ASP A 41 -6.60 -17.87 -3.87
N GLY A 42 -7.84 -17.60 -3.42
CA GLY A 42 -8.33 -18.03 -2.10
C GLY A 42 -7.79 -17.20 -0.92
N ASN A 43 -6.95 -16.21 -1.19
CA ASN A 43 -6.47 -15.25 -0.19
C ASN A 43 -7.11 -13.88 -0.41
N ARG A 44 -7.69 -13.33 0.67
CA ARG A 44 -8.25 -11.97 0.64
C ARG A 44 -7.13 -10.95 0.67
N ILE A 45 -7.01 -10.17 -0.40
CA ILE A 45 -6.07 -9.05 -0.46
C ILE A 45 -6.73 -7.78 0.06
N SER A 46 -5.98 -7.00 0.84
CA SER A 46 -6.37 -5.65 1.25
C SER A 46 -5.52 -4.65 0.48
N VAL A 47 -6.16 -3.73 -0.20
CA VAL A 47 -5.48 -2.65 -0.92
C VAL A 47 -5.96 -1.35 -0.28
N GLU A 48 -5.04 -0.61 0.31
CA GLU A 48 -5.31 0.67 0.95
C GLU A 48 -4.38 1.73 0.36
N TRP A 49 -4.83 2.98 0.41
CA TRP A 49 -3.98 4.13 0.14
C TRP A 49 -2.75 4.08 1.05
N SER A 50 -1.58 4.09 0.44
CA SER A 50 -0.33 4.06 1.20
C SER A 50 -0.22 5.33 2.04
N ARG A 51 -0.18 5.17 3.37
CA ARG A 51 0.01 6.28 4.33
C ARG A 51 1.45 6.82 4.33
N ARG A 52 2.27 6.44 3.35
CA ARG A 52 3.68 6.84 3.21
C ARG A 52 3.91 8.26 2.69
N SER A 53 2.86 9.01 2.39
CA SER A 53 2.99 10.43 2.09
C SER A 53 2.99 11.26 3.38
N GLY A 54 4.14 11.27 4.05
CA GLY A 54 4.69 12.45 4.75
C GLY A 54 3.78 13.30 5.64
N GLY A 55 2.90 12.71 6.45
CA GLY A 55 2.17 13.44 7.49
C GLY A 55 2.92 13.45 8.83
N PRO A 56 3.05 14.59 9.54
CA PRO A 56 3.57 14.65 10.91
C PRO A 56 2.64 13.87 11.86
N GLY A 57 2.89 12.57 11.97
CA GLY A 57 2.02 11.61 12.66
C GLY A 57 2.26 10.15 12.29
N SER A 58 3.17 9.87 11.34
CA SER A 58 3.60 8.51 10.99
C SER A 58 4.26 7.80 12.17
N GLY A 59 3.48 6.98 12.88
CA GLY A 59 3.98 6.09 13.93
C GLY A 59 4.65 4.82 13.38
N CYS A 60 5.50 4.19 14.19
CA CYS A 60 6.14 2.89 13.91
C CYS A 60 5.05 1.86 13.59
N PHE A 61 5.11 1.28 12.39
CA PHE A 61 4.15 0.28 11.89
C PHE A 61 4.10 -1.00 12.74
N LEU A 62 5.09 -1.24 13.61
CA LEU A 62 5.13 -2.38 14.54
C LEU A 62 4.43 -2.10 15.88
N CYS A 63 4.47 -0.87 16.39
CA CYS A 63 3.98 -0.55 17.74
C CYS A 63 2.95 0.60 17.80
N ASN A 64 2.56 1.16 16.66
CA ASN A 64 1.71 2.35 16.56
C ASN A 64 2.25 3.58 17.32
N GLY A 65 3.53 3.56 17.73
CA GLY A 65 4.18 4.64 18.47
C GLY A 65 4.65 5.76 17.56
N THR A 66 4.33 7.02 17.87
CA THR A 66 4.78 8.19 17.10
C THR A 66 6.25 8.52 17.36
N GLY A 67 6.99 8.97 16.34
CA GLY A 67 8.32 9.58 16.51
C GLY A 67 9.53 8.70 16.16
N HIS A 68 9.34 7.50 15.60
CA HIS A 68 10.42 6.64 15.12
C HIS A 68 9.89 5.72 14.01
N TRP A 69 10.77 5.30 13.09
CA TRP A 69 10.38 4.39 12.02
C TRP A 69 10.53 2.93 12.45
N ALA A 70 9.87 2.00 11.74
CA ALA A 70 9.93 0.55 12.00
C ALA A 70 11.33 -0.09 11.87
N ARG A 71 12.37 0.72 11.65
CA ARG A 71 13.78 0.32 11.61
C ARG A 71 14.54 0.71 12.89
N GLU A 72 13.89 1.54 13.71
CA GLU A 72 14.35 2.09 14.99
C GLU A 72 13.48 1.58 16.16
N CYS A 73 12.40 0.87 15.83
CA CYS A 73 11.90 -0.30 16.57
C CYS A 73 12.81 -1.49 16.19
#